data_AF-A0A7T5EVI5-F1
#
_entry.id   AF-A0A7T5EVI5-F1
#
_cell.length_a   1.000
_cell.length_b   1.000
_cell.length_c   1.000
_cell.angle_alpha   90.00
_cell.angle_beta   90.00
_cell.angle_gamma   90.00
#
_symmetry.space_group_name_H-M   'P 1'
#
loop_
_entity.id
_entity.type
_entity.pdbx_description
1 polymer ?
#
loop_
_entity_poly.entity_id
_entity_poly.type
_entity_poly.pdbx_seq_one_letter_code
_entity_poly.pdbx_strand_id
1 'polypeptide(L)'
;MFIRTFPNQSLANGLETAFGPWLGRLIGVWMIIFFFVFSAMLLRELTVFVEVTSLPKTPAYLISATILVPIAYGVFQGVEVVGRLAEFLTPVALMIGVILVVLSFQNADFSQIQPVLAHGWTPVLRASVLPATSFAFELIGVLQFVKSIKGGKTLGRDLLYVGASLTVFGVLVEMLIISVLGPSITYLSLPVAEVIRGIRIGEFIQRFDTIYVMGVIATMVLKISVFLYAMSSAMQDTFRLSTFRNVVWPNGIAIWTASILFFHNSPDLHEFMVYVTPAYFSFTLVLMPIFAVLTFRLKKVFGSQ
;
A
#
# COMPACT_ATOMS: atom_id res chain seq x y z
N MET A 1 9.79 14.96 -8.71
CA MET A 1 9.63 16.43 -8.92
C MET A 1 9.45 17.16 -7.60
N PHE A 2 8.47 16.76 -6.78
CA PHE A 2 8.17 17.33 -5.48
C PHE A 2 9.39 17.49 -4.54
N ILE A 3 10.18 16.42 -4.33
CA ILE A 3 11.38 16.43 -3.48
C ILE A 3 12.42 17.49 -3.88
N ARG A 4 12.53 17.80 -5.18
CA ARG A 4 13.46 18.84 -5.67
C ARG A 4 12.95 20.26 -5.38
N THR A 5 11.63 20.43 -5.31
CA THR A 5 10.98 21.71 -5.05
C THR A 5 10.89 22.00 -3.56
N PHE A 6 10.61 20.98 -2.75
CA PHE A 6 10.44 21.06 -1.30
C PHE A 6 11.44 20.13 -0.58
N PRO A 7 12.72 20.50 -0.47
CA PRO A 7 13.72 19.66 0.18
C PRO A 7 13.44 19.54 1.69
N ASN A 8 13.53 18.32 2.23
CA ASN A 8 13.34 18.00 3.65
C ASN A 8 11.96 18.38 4.23
N GLN A 9 10.97 18.64 3.40
CA GLN A 9 9.60 18.84 3.83
C GLN A 9 8.82 17.55 3.61
N SER A 10 7.97 17.21 4.58
CA SER A 10 6.96 16.17 4.44
C SER A 10 5.94 16.61 3.38
N LEU A 11 5.15 15.66 2.87
CA LEU A 11 4.11 15.95 1.91
C LEU A 11 3.15 17.03 2.45
N ALA A 12 2.72 16.89 3.71
CA ALA A 12 1.87 17.88 4.39
C ALA A 12 2.52 19.29 4.46
N ASN A 13 3.78 19.39 4.89
CA ASN A 13 4.46 20.70 4.99
C ASN A 13 4.75 21.34 3.63
N GLY A 14 5.07 20.53 2.61
CA GLY A 14 5.27 21.03 1.25
C GLY A 14 3.99 21.61 0.66
N LEU A 15 2.84 21.00 0.97
CA LEU A 15 1.54 21.52 0.58
C LEU A 15 1.18 22.81 1.34
N GLU A 16 1.46 22.90 2.65
CA GLU A 16 1.30 24.16 3.41
C GLU A 16 2.15 25.29 2.85
N THR A 17 3.40 24.99 2.48
CA THR A 17 4.32 25.97 1.87
C THR A 17 3.83 26.45 0.49
N ALA A 18 3.27 25.54 -0.33
CA ALA A 18 2.78 25.89 -1.66
C ALA A 18 1.51 26.77 -1.63
N PHE A 19 0.53 26.40 -0.82
CA PHE A 19 -0.81 27.00 -0.81
C PHE A 19 -1.02 28.05 0.29
N GLY A 20 -0.07 28.18 1.23
CA GLY A 20 -0.18 29.08 2.38
C GLY A 20 -0.91 28.44 3.57
N PRO A 21 -0.98 29.14 4.71
CA PRO A 21 -1.36 28.54 6.00
C PRO A 21 -2.82 28.09 6.09
N TRP A 22 -3.75 28.76 5.39
CA TRP A 22 -5.18 28.45 5.48
C TRP A 22 -5.57 27.29 4.54
N LEU A 23 -5.28 27.42 3.24
CA LEU A 23 -5.52 26.36 2.25
C LEU A 23 -4.64 25.14 2.50
N GLY A 24 -3.39 25.34 2.94
CA GLY A 24 -2.47 24.28 3.32
C GLY A 24 -2.99 23.40 4.45
N ARG A 25 -3.60 24.00 5.48
CA ARG A 25 -4.19 23.25 6.59
C ARG A 25 -5.43 22.46 6.16
N LEU A 26 -6.28 23.01 5.29
CA LEU A 26 -7.42 22.29 4.73
C LEU A 26 -6.98 21.07 3.91
N ILE A 27 -5.93 21.23 3.11
CA ILE A 27 -5.29 20.15 2.36
C ILE A 27 -4.65 19.11 3.29
N GLY A 28 -4.00 19.55 4.37
CA GLY A 28 -3.44 18.65 5.39
C GLY A 28 -4.52 17.79 6.06
N VAL A 29 -5.67 18.37 6.40
CA VAL A 29 -6.83 17.62 6.93
C VAL A 29 -7.34 16.60 5.91
N TRP A 30 -7.46 17.00 4.64
CA TRP A 30 -7.85 16.10 3.56
C TRP A 30 -6.89 14.91 3.42
N MET A 31 -5.58 15.16 3.51
CA MET A 31 -4.56 14.11 3.52
C MET A 31 -4.65 13.16 4.72
N ILE A 32 -5.01 13.67 5.90
CA ILE A 32 -5.19 12.84 7.09
C ILE A 32 -6.39 11.89 6.89
N ILE A 33 -7.51 12.41 6.39
CA ILE A 33 -8.71 11.61 6.06
C ILE A 33 -8.36 10.54 5.02
N PHE A 34 -7.55 10.90 4.02
CA PHE A 34 -7.07 9.96 3.04
C PHE A 34 -6.27 8.81 3.67
N PHE A 35 -5.25 9.10 4.50
CA PHE A 35 -4.45 8.06 5.15
C PHE A 35 -5.29 7.20 6.10
N PHE A 36 -6.28 7.81 6.74
CA PHE A 36 -7.23 7.14 7.60
C PHE A 36 -8.06 6.09 6.85
N VAL A 37 -8.73 6.50 5.77
CA VAL A 37 -9.57 5.61 4.95
C VAL A 37 -8.73 4.48 4.35
N PHE A 38 -7.52 4.78 3.87
CA PHE A 38 -6.62 3.76 3.33
C PHE A 38 -6.17 2.76 4.38
N SER A 39 -5.79 3.23 5.57
CA SER A 39 -5.36 2.33 6.66
C SER A 39 -6.50 1.44 7.14
N ALA A 40 -7.73 1.95 7.18
CA ALA A 40 -8.93 1.16 7.50
C ALA A 40 -9.20 0.08 6.43
N MET A 41 -9.05 0.43 5.15
CA MET A 41 -9.16 -0.52 4.03
C MET A 41 -8.12 -1.64 4.14
N LEU A 42 -6.85 -1.30 4.37
CA LEU A 42 -5.76 -2.28 4.52
C LEU A 42 -5.96 -3.19 5.74
N LEU A 43 -6.41 -2.64 6.87
CA LEU A 43 -6.71 -3.44 8.05
C LEU A 43 -7.84 -4.43 7.79
N ARG A 44 -8.89 -4.00 7.06
CA ARG A 44 -9.98 -4.89 6.67
C ARG A 44 -9.53 -5.97 5.70
N GLU A 45 -8.75 -5.61 4.69
CA GLU A 45 -8.19 -6.54 3.69
C GLU A 45 -7.39 -7.64 4.38
N LEU A 46 -6.48 -7.28 5.29
CA LEU A 46 -5.72 -8.25 6.07
C LEU A 46 -6.61 -9.10 6.99
N THR A 47 -7.64 -8.50 7.59
CA THR A 47 -8.60 -9.22 8.44
C THR A 47 -9.35 -10.29 7.65
N VAL A 48 -9.89 -9.93 6.47
CA VAL A 48 -10.57 -10.87 5.57
C VAL A 48 -9.61 -11.96 5.08
N PHE A 49 -8.37 -11.61 4.77
CA PHE A 49 -7.36 -12.59 4.39
C PHE A 49 -7.11 -13.63 5.50
N VAL A 50 -7.00 -13.18 6.75
CA VAL A 50 -6.81 -14.07 7.92
C VAL A 50 -8.06 -14.92 8.20
N GLU A 51 -9.26 -14.35 8.06
CA GLU A 51 -10.52 -15.08 8.18
C GLU A 51 -10.60 -16.24 7.18
N VAL A 52 -10.28 -15.99 5.91
CA VAL A 52 -10.36 -16.99 4.83
C VAL A 52 -9.27 -18.06 4.93
N THR A 53 -8.06 -17.68 5.36
CA THR A 53 -6.90 -18.59 5.31
C THR A 53 -6.67 -19.37 6.60
N SER A 54 -6.98 -18.79 7.77
CA SER A 54 -6.51 -19.32 9.06
C SER A 54 -7.60 -19.41 10.12
N LEU A 55 -8.44 -18.37 10.27
CA LEU A 55 -9.34 -18.20 11.42
C LEU A 55 -10.80 -17.95 11.00
N PRO A 56 -11.45 -18.88 10.27
CA PRO A 56 -12.80 -18.65 9.72
C PRO A 56 -13.91 -18.58 10.77
N LYS A 57 -13.65 -19.03 12.00
CA LYS A 57 -14.63 -19.03 13.11
C LYS A 57 -14.46 -17.85 14.06
N THR A 58 -13.39 -17.08 13.92
CA THR A 58 -13.10 -15.96 14.82
C THR A 58 -13.73 -14.70 14.27
N PRO A 59 -14.42 -13.89 15.10
CA PRO A 59 -15.07 -12.69 14.59
C PRO A 59 -14.05 -11.62 14.17
N ALA A 60 -14.36 -10.92 13.09
CA ALA A 60 -13.52 -9.90 12.45
C ALA A 60 -12.92 -8.89 13.42
N TYR A 61 -13.71 -8.40 14.37
CA TYR A 61 -13.31 -7.36 15.30
C TYR A 61 -12.18 -7.80 16.25
N LEU A 62 -12.14 -9.09 16.63
CA LEU A 62 -11.07 -9.64 17.47
C LEU A 62 -9.78 -9.82 16.66
N ILE A 63 -9.90 -10.28 15.41
CA ILE A 63 -8.76 -10.46 14.50
C ILE A 63 -8.11 -9.09 14.24
N SER A 64 -8.89 -8.10 13.83
CA SER A 64 -8.40 -6.76 13.51
C SER A 64 -7.80 -6.06 14.74
N ALA A 65 -8.38 -6.23 15.93
CA ALA A 65 -7.82 -5.69 17.17
C ALA A 65 -6.46 -6.31 17.51
N THR A 66 -6.36 -7.64 17.41
CA THR A 66 -5.12 -8.38 17.72
C THR A 66 -3.98 -8.00 16.76
N ILE A 67 -4.30 -7.74 15.50
CA ILE A 67 -3.35 -7.24 14.50
C ILE A 67 -2.93 -5.81 14.79
N LEU A 68 -3.87 -4.94 15.14
CA LEU A 68 -3.61 -3.50 15.25
C LEU A 68 -2.84 -3.11 16.51
N VAL A 69 -3.06 -3.77 17.65
CA VAL A 69 -2.36 -3.46 18.91
C VAL A 69 -0.83 -3.47 18.78
N PRO A 70 -0.18 -4.52 18.25
CA PRO A 70 1.28 -4.53 18.06
C PRO A 70 1.75 -3.50 17.03
N ILE A 71 0.94 -3.22 15.99
CA ILE A 71 1.23 -2.18 14.99
C ILE A 71 1.27 -0.80 15.65
N ALA A 72 0.22 -0.46 16.40
CA ALA A 72 0.12 0.81 17.11
C ALA A 72 1.26 0.99 18.11
N TYR A 73 1.61 -0.08 18.84
CA TYR A 73 2.76 -0.07 19.74
C TYR A 73 4.09 0.13 19.00
N GLY A 74 4.32 -0.58 17.88
CA GLY A 74 5.54 -0.43 17.07
C GLY A 74 5.70 0.99 16.52
N VAL A 75 4.61 1.58 16.01
CA VAL A 75 4.60 2.96 15.52
C VAL A 75 4.80 3.96 16.67
N PHE A 76 4.24 3.70 17.86
CA PHE A 76 4.41 4.55 19.04
C PHE A 76 5.89 4.64 19.46
N GLN A 77 6.64 3.54 19.34
CA GLN A 77 8.08 3.54 19.67
C GLN A 77 8.91 4.43 18.73
N GLY A 78 8.54 4.50 17.45
CA GLY A 78 9.11 5.45 16.50
C GLY A 78 9.32 4.88 15.11
N VAL A 79 9.70 5.76 14.19
CA VAL A 79 9.95 5.39 12.78
C VAL A 79 11.14 4.44 12.65
N GLU A 80 12.11 4.50 13.56
CA GLU A 80 13.28 3.63 13.58
C GLU A 80 12.91 2.17 13.84
N VAL A 81 11.89 1.92 14.67
CA VAL A 81 11.42 0.55 14.94
C VAL A 81 10.73 -0.02 13.70
N VAL A 82 9.84 0.77 13.08
CA VAL A 82 9.18 0.38 11.82
C VAL A 82 10.21 0.17 10.70
N GLY A 83 11.22 1.03 10.62
CA GLY A 83 12.33 0.92 9.66
C GLY A 83 13.16 -0.35 9.84
N ARG A 84 13.52 -0.71 11.07
CA ARG A 84 14.24 -1.98 11.35
C ARG A 84 13.39 -3.21 11.03
N LEU A 85 12.09 -3.17 11.31
CA LEU A 85 11.18 -4.25 10.93
C LEU A 85 11.09 -4.37 9.41
N ALA A 86 11.02 -3.25 8.68
CA ALA A 86 11.03 -3.24 7.21
C ALA A 86 12.35 -3.78 6.64
N GLU A 87 13.49 -3.38 7.19
CA GLU A 87 14.82 -3.85 6.78
C GLU A 87 14.95 -5.38 6.92
N PHE A 88 14.32 -5.98 7.94
CA PHE A 88 14.33 -7.42 8.14
C PHE A 88 13.28 -8.16 7.31
N LEU A 89 12.02 -7.74 7.37
CA LEU A 89 10.91 -8.47 6.75
C LEU A 89 10.85 -8.31 5.24
N THR A 90 11.26 -7.17 4.67
CA THR A 90 11.19 -6.95 3.22
C THR A 90 12.11 -7.91 2.45
N PRO A 91 13.39 -8.10 2.81
CA PRO A 91 14.25 -9.09 2.14
C PRO A 91 13.76 -10.53 2.32
N VAL A 92 13.27 -10.88 3.52
CA VAL A 92 12.72 -12.21 3.80
C VAL A 92 11.48 -12.48 2.95
N ALA A 93 10.56 -11.53 2.87
CA ALA A 93 9.36 -11.64 2.04
C ALA A 93 9.71 -11.72 0.54
N LEU A 94 10.68 -10.93 0.07
CA LEU A 94 11.17 -11.01 -1.31
C LEU A 94 11.79 -12.37 -1.61
N MET A 95 12.62 -12.90 -0.71
CA MET A 95 13.24 -14.22 -0.87
C MET A 95 12.18 -15.32 -0.95
N ILE A 96 11.21 -15.31 -0.04
CA ILE A 96 10.07 -16.25 -0.05
C ILE A 96 9.29 -16.10 -1.36
N GLY A 97 8.98 -14.87 -1.77
CA GLY A 97 8.25 -14.59 -3.01
C GLY A 97 8.95 -15.15 -4.24
N VAL A 98 10.25 -14.91 -4.38
CA VAL A 98 11.06 -15.44 -5.50
C VAL A 98 11.07 -16.97 -5.49
N ILE A 99 11.26 -17.60 -4.33
CA ILE A 99 11.24 -19.07 -4.21
C ILE A 99 9.89 -19.63 -4.66
N LEU A 100 8.77 -19.05 -4.18
CA LEU A 100 7.43 -19.50 -4.54
C LEU A 100 7.15 -19.32 -6.04
N VAL A 101 7.59 -18.22 -6.63
CA VAL A 101 7.50 -17.98 -8.08
C VAL A 101 8.28 -19.05 -8.85
N VAL A 102 9.54 -19.30 -8.49
CA VAL A 102 10.38 -20.31 -9.14
C VAL A 102 9.75 -21.71 -9.05
N LEU A 103 9.23 -22.07 -7.88
CA LEU A 103 8.57 -23.35 -7.68
C LEU A 103 7.24 -23.47 -8.44
N SER A 104 6.53 -22.37 -8.65
CA SER A 104 5.25 -22.39 -9.35
C SER A 104 5.40 -22.61 -10.86
N PHE A 105 6.58 -22.33 -11.43
CA PHE A 105 6.85 -22.58 -12.86
C PHE A 105 6.67 -24.05 -13.27
N GLN A 106 6.78 -25.00 -12.34
CA GLN A 106 6.58 -26.42 -12.62
C GLN A 106 5.15 -26.75 -13.11
N ASN A 107 4.17 -25.90 -12.75
CA ASN A 107 2.76 -26.07 -13.09
C ASN A 107 2.29 -25.11 -14.19
N ALA A 108 3.21 -24.33 -14.78
CA ALA A 108 2.86 -23.28 -15.73
C ALA A 108 2.63 -23.85 -17.15
N ASP A 109 1.44 -23.61 -17.70
CA ASP A 109 1.13 -23.83 -19.10
C ASP A 109 1.01 -22.48 -19.83
N PHE A 110 2.06 -22.10 -20.56
CA PHE A 110 2.12 -20.82 -21.27
C PHE A 110 1.12 -20.71 -22.42
N SER A 111 0.47 -21.81 -22.83
CA SER A 111 -0.62 -21.74 -23.82
C SER A 111 -1.84 -20.98 -23.27
N GLN A 112 -2.02 -20.96 -21.95
CA GLN A 112 -3.11 -20.25 -21.25
C GLN A 112 -2.98 -18.72 -21.34
N ILE A 113 -1.80 -18.19 -21.69
CA ILE A 113 -1.61 -16.74 -21.93
C ILE A 113 -2.29 -16.30 -23.24
N GLN A 114 -2.52 -17.24 -24.16
CA GLN A 114 -3.13 -16.94 -25.45
C GLN A 114 -4.65 -17.12 -25.40
N PRO A 115 -5.41 -16.29 -26.14
CA PRO A 115 -4.95 -15.18 -26.97
C PRO A 115 -4.72 -13.88 -26.19
N VAL A 116 -3.58 -13.24 -26.42
CA VAL A 116 -3.27 -11.90 -25.86
C VAL A 116 -4.16 -10.85 -26.54
N LEU A 117 -4.73 -9.93 -25.76
CA LEU A 117 -5.61 -8.85 -26.25
C LEU A 117 -6.89 -9.34 -26.97
N ALA A 118 -7.44 -10.48 -26.57
CA ALA A 118 -8.67 -11.05 -27.15
C ALA A 118 -9.85 -10.05 -27.24
N HIS A 119 -9.96 -9.15 -26.26
CA HIS A 119 -11.02 -8.14 -26.16
C HIS A 119 -10.54 -6.72 -26.49
N GLY A 120 -9.37 -6.59 -27.13
CA GLY A 120 -8.76 -5.30 -27.52
C GLY A 120 -8.10 -4.54 -26.36
N TRP A 121 -7.72 -3.29 -26.62
CA TRP A 121 -6.97 -2.45 -25.68
C TRP A 121 -7.82 -1.82 -24.58
N THR A 122 -9.11 -1.55 -24.86
CA THR A 122 -9.99 -0.84 -23.93
C THR A 122 -10.12 -1.54 -22.57
N PRO A 123 -10.34 -2.87 -22.49
CA PRO A 123 -10.42 -3.57 -21.20
C PRO A 123 -9.08 -3.57 -20.47
N VAL A 124 -7.96 -3.68 -21.19
CA VAL A 124 -6.61 -3.67 -20.60
C VAL A 124 -6.30 -2.32 -19.97
N LEU A 125 -6.56 -1.23 -20.69
CA LEU A 125 -6.35 0.12 -20.16
C LEU A 125 -7.25 0.38 -18.96
N ARG A 126 -8.53 -0.02 -19.03
CA ARG A 126 -9.47 0.13 -17.91
C ARG A 126 -9.03 -0.67 -16.67
N ALA A 127 -8.61 -1.91 -16.86
CA ALA A 127 -8.12 -2.77 -15.77
C ALA A 127 -6.80 -2.26 -15.17
N SER A 128 -5.93 -1.63 -15.98
CA SER A 128 -4.64 -1.12 -15.52
C SER A 128 -4.73 0.08 -14.56
N VAL A 129 -5.84 0.83 -14.58
CA VAL A 129 -6.01 2.04 -13.75
C VAL A 129 -5.91 1.71 -12.27
N LEU A 130 -6.59 0.65 -11.81
CA LEU A 130 -6.63 0.29 -10.39
C LEU A 130 -5.26 -0.09 -9.79
N PRO A 131 -4.49 -1.03 -10.37
CA PRO A 131 -3.16 -1.35 -9.85
C PRO A 131 -2.19 -0.18 -10.02
N ALA A 132 -2.22 0.53 -11.16
CA ALA A 132 -1.34 1.68 -11.38
C ALA A 132 -1.55 2.79 -10.33
N THR A 133 -2.81 3.07 -10.01
CA THR A 133 -3.16 4.06 -8.98
C THR A 133 -2.75 3.59 -7.59
N SER A 134 -3.06 2.34 -7.24
CA SER A 134 -2.69 1.75 -5.94
C SER A 134 -1.18 1.79 -5.67
N PHE A 135 -0.35 1.35 -6.63
CA PHE A 135 1.11 1.41 -6.49
C PHE A 135 1.65 2.84 -6.46
N ALA A 136 1.08 3.75 -7.25
CA ALA A 136 1.46 5.16 -7.21
C ALA A 136 1.19 5.78 -5.83
N PHE A 137 0.10 5.41 -5.17
CA PHE A 137 -0.23 5.90 -3.84
C PHE A 137 0.78 5.47 -2.78
N GLU A 138 1.19 4.20 -2.81
CA GLU A 138 2.19 3.68 -1.89
C GLU A 138 3.52 4.43 -2.02
N LEU A 139 3.97 4.67 -3.25
CA LEU A 139 5.19 5.43 -3.53
C LEU A 139 5.10 6.89 -3.09
N ILE A 140 3.93 7.52 -3.22
CA ILE A 140 3.70 8.90 -2.77
C ILE A 140 3.61 8.99 -1.24
N GLY A 141 3.07 7.96 -0.58
CA GLY A 141 3.06 7.84 0.88
C GLY A 141 4.47 7.93 1.49
N VAL A 142 5.49 7.43 0.78
CA VAL A 142 6.92 7.56 1.17
C VAL A 142 7.35 9.02 1.31
N LEU A 143 6.69 9.97 0.61
CA LEU A 143 7.02 11.39 0.73
C LEU A 143 6.75 11.96 2.14
N GLN A 144 5.87 11.33 2.93
CA GLN A 144 5.66 11.74 4.32
C GLN A 144 6.87 11.39 5.22
N PHE A 145 7.70 10.43 4.80
CA PHE A 145 8.90 9.98 5.52
C PHE A 145 10.16 10.76 5.16
N VAL A 146 10.09 11.72 4.24
CA VAL A 146 11.27 12.44 3.72
C VAL A 146 12.10 13.10 4.81
N LYS A 147 11.47 13.57 5.90
CA LYS A 147 12.17 14.15 7.07
C LYS A 147 13.03 13.14 7.85
N SER A 148 12.65 11.86 7.80
CA SER A 148 13.29 10.78 8.55
C SER A 148 14.37 10.05 7.73
N ILE A 149 14.49 10.33 6.42
CA ILE A 149 15.44 9.67 5.51
C ILE A 149 16.73 10.47 5.42
N LYS A 150 17.86 9.87 5.82
CA LYS A 150 19.19 10.44 5.57
C LYS A 150 19.50 10.37 4.06
N GLY A 151 19.73 11.52 3.42
CA GLY A 151 20.15 11.56 2.01
C GLY A 151 19.04 11.77 0.97
N GLY A 152 17.96 12.49 1.30
CA GLY A 152 16.78 12.71 0.44
C GLY A 152 17.00 13.22 -1.01
N LYS A 153 18.24 13.55 -1.41
CA LYS A 153 18.59 13.95 -2.79
C LYS A 153 18.56 12.76 -3.77
N THR A 154 18.87 11.53 -3.35
CA THR A 154 18.82 10.32 -4.21
C THR A 154 17.46 9.63 -4.20
N LEU A 155 16.64 9.90 -3.18
CA LEU A 155 15.34 9.25 -2.95
C LEU A 155 14.45 9.20 -4.20
N GLY A 156 14.45 10.25 -5.01
CA GLY A 156 13.68 10.26 -6.26
C GLY A 156 14.16 9.27 -7.32
N ARG A 157 15.46 8.96 -7.38
CA ARG A 157 16.02 7.91 -8.25
C ARG A 157 15.79 6.54 -7.63
N ASP A 158 15.98 6.42 -6.32
CA ASP A 158 15.81 5.15 -5.60
C ASP A 158 14.36 4.65 -5.72
N LEU A 159 13.38 5.54 -5.57
CA LEU A 159 11.96 5.23 -5.78
C LEU A 159 11.64 4.81 -7.22
N LEU A 160 12.33 5.36 -8.23
CA LEU A 160 12.15 4.96 -9.62
C LEU A 160 12.71 3.55 -9.87
N TYR A 161 13.90 3.24 -9.34
CA TYR A 161 14.48 1.90 -9.45
C TYR A 161 13.65 0.85 -8.74
N VAL A 162 13.20 1.15 -7.52
CA VAL A 162 12.31 0.27 -6.75
C VAL A 162 10.99 0.09 -7.49
N GLY A 163 10.34 1.17 -7.94
CA GLY A 163 9.09 1.12 -8.69
C GLY A 163 9.21 0.30 -9.98
N ALA A 164 10.29 0.48 -10.75
CA ALA A 164 10.54 -0.30 -11.96
C ALA A 164 10.77 -1.79 -11.65
N SER A 165 11.58 -2.11 -10.65
CA SER A 165 11.85 -3.49 -10.24
C SER A 165 10.60 -4.23 -9.77
N LEU A 166 9.77 -3.57 -8.95
CA LEU A 166 8.49 -4.13 -8.47
C LEU A 166 7.50 -4.30 -9.61
N THR A 167 7.47 -3.38 -10.58
CA THR A 167 6.60 -3.51 -11.75
C THR A 167 7.00 -4.73 -12.59
N VAL A 168 8.29 -4.91 -12.86
CA VAL A 168 8.78 -6.07 -13.61
C VAL A 168 8.47 -7.37 -12.85
N PHE A 169 8.74 -7.40 -11.54
CA PHE A 169 8.44 -8.57 -10.71
C PHE A 169 6.94 -8.88 -10.68
N GLY A 170 6.08 -7.87 -10.50
CA GLY A 170 4.63 -8.03 -10.50
C GLY A 170 4.09 -8.56 -11.83
N VAL A 171 4.59 -8.05 -12.96
CA VAL A 171 4.22 -8.55 -14.29
C VAL A 171 4.61 -10.03 -14.46
N LEU A 172 5.80 -10.42 -13.99
CA LEU A 172 6.23 -11.83 -14.02
C LEU A 172 5.32 -12.74 -13.19
N VAL A 173 4.93 -12.27 -11.98
CA VAL A 173 4.02 -13.00 -11.10
C VAL A 173 2.64 -13.17 -11.74
N GLU A 174 2.05 -12.10 -12.29
CA GLU A 174 0.74 -12.14 -12.96
C GLU A 174 0.74 -13.07 -14.18
N MET A 175 1.78 -13.01 -15.01
CA MET A 175 1.93 -13.93 -16.15
C MET A 175 2.00 -15.39 -15.69
N LEU A 176 2.69 -15.67 -14.59
CA LEU A 176 2.76 -17.01 -14.02
C LEU A 176 1.40 -17.47 -13.47
N ILE A 177 0.66 -16.59 -12.78
CA ILE A 177 -0.69 -16.91 -12.29
C ILE A 177 -1.63 -17.26 -13.44
N ILE A 178 -1.60 -16.47 -14.52
CA ILE A 178 -2.38 -16.75 -15.76
C ILE A 178 -1.97 -18.08 -16.38
N SER A 179 -0.67 -18.37 -16.41
CA SER A 179 -0.16 -19.64 -16.97
C SER A 179 -0.59 -20.87 -16.18
N VAL A 180 -0.77 -20.75 -14.86
CA VAL A 180 -1.16 -21.87 -13.99
C VAL A 180 -2.68 -22.04 -13.92
N LEU A 181 -3.43 -20.95 -13.77
CA LEU A 181 -4.87 -21.00 -13.51
C LEU A 181 -5.75 -20.77 -14.74
N GLY A 182 -5.23 -20.12 -15.79
CA GLY A 182 -6.00 -19.83 -17.01
C GLY A 182 -7.35 -19.14 -16.73
N PRO A 183 -8.45 -19.57 -17.37
CA PRO A 183 -9.78 -18.98 -17.18
C PRO A 183 -10.33 -19.03 -15.75
N SER A 184 -9.81 -19.95 -14.92
CA SER A 184 -10.30 -20.18 -13.56
C SER A 184 -10.03 -19.02 -12.60
N ILE A 185 -9.12 -18.10 -12.95
CA ILE A 185 -8.81 -16.90 -12.15
C ILE A 185 -10.06 -16.12 -11.79
N THR A 186 -11.04 -16.03 -12.70
CA THR A 186 -12.26 -15.23 -12.54
C THR A 186 -13.16 -15.72 -11.40
N TYR A 187 -13.03 -16.98 -11.00
CA TYR A 187 -13.88 -17.61 -9.97
C TYR A 187 -13.19 -17.71 -8.60
N LEU A 188 -11.91 -17.33 -8.53
CA LEU A 188 -11.09 -17.49 -7.33
C LEU A 188 -10.94 -16.16 -6.60
N SER A 189 -11.25 -16.17 -5.30
CA SER A 189 -11.08 -14.98 -4.45
C SER A 189 -9.61 -14.70 -4.11
N LEU A 190 -8.75 -15.73 -4.09
CA LEU A 190 -7.31 -15.60 -3.79
C LEU A 190 -6.47 -16.42 -4.80
N PRO A 191 -6.36 -15.97 -6.07
CA PRO A 191 -5.67 -16.73 -7.14
C PRO A 191 -4.22 -17.09 -6.79
N VAL A 192 -3.48 -16.17 -6.16
CA VAL A 192 -2.09 -16.39 -5.74
C VAL A 192 -1.98 -17.54 -4.75
N ALA A 193 -2.89 -17.63 -3.77
CA ALA A 193 -2.88 -18.67 -2.76
C ALA A 193 -3.14 -20.04 -3.40
N GLU A 194 -4.05 -20.12 -4.38
CA GLU A 194 -4.35 -21.37 -5.08
C GLU A 194 -3.18 -21.88 -5.94
N VAL A 195 -2.46 -20.99 -6.64
CA VAL A 195 -1.23 -21.37 -7.34
C VAL A 195 -0.21 -21.98 -6.39
N ILE A 196 -0.05 -21.36 -5.21
CA ILE A 196 0.91 -21.82 -4.20
C ILE A 196 0.48 -23.15 -3.56
N ARG A 197 -0.83 -23.36 -3.34
CA ARG A 197 -1.39 -24.65 -2.89
C ARG A 197 -1.17 -25.76 -3.89
N GLY A 198 -1.06 -25.43 -5.18
CA GLY A 198 -0.73 -26.37 -6.26
C GLY A 198 0.74 -26.83 -6.28
N ILE A 199 1.64 -26.19 -5.55
CA ILE A 199 3.07 -26.56 -5.51
C ILE A 199 3.24 -27.90 -4.78
N ARG A 200 3.78 -28.92 -5.47
CA ARG A 200 4.09 -30.22 -4.89
C ARG A 200 5.55 -30.58 -5.13
N ILE A 201 6.37 -30.59 -4.08
CA ILE A 201 7.77 -31.05 -4.17
C ILE A 201 7.89 -32.40 -3.47
N GLY A 202 7.88 -33.48 -4.25
CA GLY A 202 7.90 -34.85 -3.74
C GLY A 202 6.73 -35.16 -2.80
N GLU A 203 6.94 -36.04 -1.82
CA GLU A 203 5.92 -36.44 -0.83
C GLU A 203 5.99 -35.66 0.49
N PHE A 204 7.06 -34.91 0.75
CA PHE A 204 7.35 -34.36 2.09
C PHE A 204 6.99 -32.88 2.31
N ILE A 205 6.99 -32.04 1.27
CA ILE A 205 6.76 -30.58 1.43
C ILE A 205 5.55 -30.14 0.59
N GLN A 206 4.38 -30.14 1.22
CA GLN A 206 3.09 -29.76 0.59
C GLN A 206 2.46 -28.50 1.22
N ARG A 207 3.07 -27.91 2.26
CA ARG A 207 2.50 -26.77 3.01
C ARG A 207 3.17 -25.42 2.71
N PHE A 208 3.48 -25.15 1.44
CA PHE A 208 3.96 -23.82 1.02
C PHE A 208 2.95 -22.70 1.26
N ASP A 209 1.65 -23.04 1.29
CA ASP A 209 0.57 -22.11 1.63
C ASP A 209 0.78 -21.44 3.01
N THR A 210 1.25 -22.19 4.01
CA THR A 210 1.51 -21.63 5.34
C THR A 210 2.64 -20.59 5.33
N ILE A 211 3.71 -20.84 4.56
CA ILE A 211 4.84 -19.90 4.42
C ILE A 211 4.37 -18.63 3.70
N TYR A 212 3.56 -18.78 2.65
CA TYR A 212 2.96 -17.66 1.93
C TYR A 212 2.08 -16.80 2.84
N VAL A 213 1.14 -17.41 3.57
CA VAL A 213 0.24 -16.71 4.50
C VAL A 213 1.04 -15.92 5.54
N MET A 214 2.09 -16.51 6.12
CA MET A 214 2.98 -15.81 7.06
C MET A 214 3.67 -14.60 6.42
N GLY A 215 4.16 -14.74 5.18
CA GLY A 215 4.79 -13.66 4.43
C GLY A 215 3.83 -12.51 4.11
N VAL A 216 2.59 -12.82 3.72
CA VAL A 216 1.55 -11.81 3.45
C VAL A 216 1.17 -11.07 4.72
N ILE A 217 0.97 -11.77 5.84
CA ILE A 217 0.64 -11.14 7.13
C ILE A 217 1.79 -10.21 7.54
N ALA A 218 3.04 -10.66 7.45
CA ALA A 218 4.19 -9.84 7.83
C ALA A 218 4.34 -8.56 6.99
N THR A 219 4.16 -8.66 5.68
CA THR A 219 4.25 -7.49 4.78
C THR A 219 3.07 -6.54 4.95
N MET A 220 1.85 -7.05 5.15
CA MET A 220 0.68 -6.22 5.43
C MET A 220 0.76 -5.51 6.78
N VAL A 221 1.26 -6.18 7.84
CA VAL A 221 1.51 -5.55 9.15
C VAL A 221 2.48 -4.38 9.02
N LEU A 222 3.57 -4.55 8.25
CA LEU A 222 4.47 -3.44 7.94
C LEU A 222 3.79 -2.32 7.17
N LYS A 223 3.01 -2.66 6.14
CA LYS A 223 2.29 -1.69 5.32
C LYS A 223 1.36 -0.83 6.18
N ILE A 224 0.53 -1.45 7.02
CA ILE A 224 -0.36 -0.74 7.94
C ILE A 224 0.46 0.12 8.93
N SER A 225 1.59 -0.37 9.43
CA SER A 225 2.49 0.41 10.32
C SER A 225 3.00 1.69 9.64
N VAL A 226 3.42 1.59 8.38
CA VAL A 226 3.87 2.73 7.56
C VAL A 226 2.73 3.74 7.39
N PHE A 227 1.52 3.30 7.03
CA PHE A 227 0.40 4.23 6.83
C PHE A 227 -0.12 4.85 8.13
N LEU A 228 -0.13 4.12 9.24
CA LEU A 228 -0.46 4.65 10.57
C LEU A 228 0.54 5.72 11.02
N TYR A 229 1.83 5.51 10.78
CA TYR A 229 2.86 6.52 11.03
C TYR A 229 2.65 7.74 10.12
N ALA A 230 2.41 7.54 8.82
CA ALA A 230 2.20 8.62 7.87
C ALA A 230 1.00 9.50 8.26
N MET A 231 -0.11 8.89 8.68
CA MET A 231 -1.29 9.59 9.21
C MET A 231 -0.94 10.41 10.46
N SER A 232 -0.23 9.79 11.42
CA SER A 232 0.14 10.42 12.69
C SER A 232 1.13 11.57 12.50
N SER A 233 2.08 11.42 11.58
CA SER A 233 3.02 12.47 11.18
C SER A 233 2.31 13.61 10.44
N ALA A 234 1.36 13.30 9.54
CA ALA A 234 0.58 14.32 8.84
C ALA A 234 -0.30 15.13 9.81
N MET A 235 -0.87 14.49 10.84
CA MET A 235 -1.56 15.17 11.94
C MET A 235 -0.62 16.08 12.73
N GLN A 236 0.57 15.60 13.06
CA GLN A 236 1.56 16.41 13.77
C GLN A 236 1.90 17.68 12.98
N ASP A 237 2.15 17.54 11.69
CA ASP A 237 2.49 18.64 10.79
C ASP A 237 1.32 19.64 10.64
N THR A 238 0.11 19.14 10.35
CA THR A 238 -1.07 19.97 10.06
C THR A 238 -1.58 20.75 11.30
N PHE A 239 -1.58 20.10 12.46
CA PHE A 239 -2.05 20.68 13.73
C PHE A 239 -0.93 21.24 14.59
N ARG A 240 0.34 21.17 14.13
CA ARG A 240 1.53 21.63 14.84
C ARG A 240 1.67 21.02 16.25
N LEU A 241 1.38 19.72 16.35
CA LEU A 241 1.49 18.99 17.61
C LEU A 241 2.96 18.82 18.01
N SER A 242 3.22 18.81 19.32
CA SER A 242 4.57 18.61 19.85
C SER A 242 5.14 17.23 19.51
N THR A 243 4.31 16.19 19.53
CA THR A 243 4.74 14.80 19.30
C THR A 243 3.66 14.01 18.56
N PHE A 244 4.03 13.24 17.53
CA PHE A 244 3.11 12.34 16.83
C PHE A 244 2.62 11.17 17.71
N ARG A 245 3.39 10.77 18.73
CA ARG A 245 3.09 9.64 19.64
C ARG A 245 1.72 9.74 20.31
N ASN A 246 1.28 10.95 20.65
CA ASN A 246 0.00 11.18 21.34
C ASN A 246 -1.21 10.85 20.45
N VAL A 247 -1.06 10.91 19.12
CA VAL A 247 -2.15 10.61 18.17
C VAL A 247 -2.13 9.18 17.65
N VAL A 248 -1.07 8.40 17.89
CA VAL A 248 -0.95 7.02 17.38
C VAL A 248 -2.07 6.13 17.89
N TRP A 249 -2.33 6.12 19.20
CA TRP A 249 -3.39 5.30 19.79
C TRP A 249 -4.81 5.75 19.38
N PRO A 250 -5.16 7.05 19.45
CA PRO A 250 -6.42 7.54 18.91
C PRO A 250 -6.63 7.17 17.43
N ASN A 251 -5.61 7.34 16.60
CA ASN A 251 -5.66 6.99 15.18
C ASN A 251 -5.85 5.49 14.97
N GLY A 252 -5.17 4.66 15.75
CA GLY A 252 -5.36 3.21 15.75
C GLY A 252 -6.82 2.84 16.05
N ILE A 253 -7.38 3.32 17.17
CA ILE A 253 -8.77 3.03 17.55
C ILE A 253 -9.75 3.48 16.46
N ALA A 254 -9.52 4.66 15.89
CA ALA A 254 -10.34 5.17 14.80
C ALA A 254 -10.25 4.27 13.56
N ILE A 255 -9.06 3.82 13.17
CA ILE A 255 -8.83 2.91 12.03
C ILE A 255 -9.52 1.57 12.26
N TRP A 256 -9.38 1.00 13.47
CA TRP A 256 -10.06 -0.24 13.85
C TRP A 256 -11.57 -0.10 13.71
N THR A 257 -12.13 0.97 14.26
CA THR A 257 -13.57 1.25 14.21
C THR A 257 -14.05 1.41 12.77
N ALA A 258 -13.34 2.20 11.96
CA ALA A 258 -13.68 2.39 10.55
C ALA A 258 -13.54 1.11 9.73
N SER A 259 -12.55 0.25 10.01
CA SER A 259 -12.38 -1.02 9.30
C SER A 259 -13.58 -1.95 9.45
N ILE A 260 -14.26 -1.88 10.61
CA ILE A 260 -15.45 -2.70 10.91
C ILE A 260 -16.71 -2.03 10.37
N LEU A 261 -16.85 -0.70 10.55
CA LEU A 261 -18.07 0.03 10.19
C LEU A 261 -18.21 0.28 8.69
N PHE A 262 -17.12 0.57 7.98
CA PHE A 262 -17.18 0.92 6.56
C PHE A 262 -17.29 -0.31 5.65
N PHE A 263 -16.82 -1.46 6.11
CA PHE A 263 -16.67 -2.66 5.28
C PHE A 263 -17.26 -3.88 5.98
N HIS A 264 -18.60 -3.98 5.95
CA HIS A 264 -19.30 -5.10 6.59
C HIS A 264 -18.98 -6.43 5.89
N ASN A 265 -18.91 -6.45 4.56
CA ASN A 265 -18.65 -7.67 3.78
C ASN A 265 -17.48 -7.52 2.79
N SER A 266 -16.89 -8.64 2.36
CA SER A 266 -15.83 -8.68 1.34
C SER A 266 -16.23 -8.06 -0.01
N PRO A 267 -17.47 -8.19 -0.50
CA PRO A 267 -17.93 -7.49 -1.70
C PRO A 267 -17.94 -5.96 -1.56
N ASP A 268 -18.34 -5.45 -0.39
CA ASP A 268 -18.36 -4.00 -0.12
C ASP A 268 -16.93 -3.41 -0.19
N LEU A 269 -15.95 -4.16 0.34
CA LEU A 269 -14.54 -3.81 0.24
C LEU A 269 -14.07 -3.78 -1.23
N HIS A 270 -14.46 -4.78 -2.02
CA HIS A 270 -14.09 -4.85 -3.43
C HIS A 270 -14.72 -3.73 -4.26
N GLU A 271 -15.99 -3.40 -4.01
CA GLU A 271 -16.67 -2.29 -4.67
C GLU A 271 -15.99 -0.95 -4.36
N PHE A 272 -15.65 -0.73 -3.08
CA PHE A 272 -14.90 0.46 -2.67
C PHE A 272 -13.50 0.53 -3.32
N MET A 273 -12.80 -0.61 -3.41
CA MET A 273 -11.52 -0.71 -4.11
C MET A 273 -11.65 -0.37 -5.60
N VAL A 274 -12.70 -0.83 -6.28
CA VAL A 274 -12.84 -0.65 -7.73
C VAL A 274 -13.36 0.74 -8.10
N TYR A 275 -14.33 1.27 -7.37
CA TYR A 275 -15.05 2.48 -7.79
C TYR A 275 -14.61 3.75 -7.05
N VAL A 276 -14.38 3.66 -5.74
CA VAL A 276 -14.07 4.85 -4.93
C VAL A 276 -12.57 5.11 -4.91
N THR A 277 -11.77 4.05 -4.82
CA THR A 277 -10.32 4.16 -4.63
C THR A 277 -9.63 4.87 -5.81
N PRO A 278 -9.84 4.51 -7.08
CA PRO A 278 -9.11 5.16 -8.18
C PRO A 278 -9.43 6.65 -8.29
N ALA A 279 -10.69 7.05 -8.13
CA ALA A 279 -11.13 8.43 -8.30
C ALA A 279 -10.70 9.33 -7.15
N TYR A 280 -11.03 8.94 -5.91
CA TYR A 280 -10.75 9.74 -4.71
C TYR A 280 -9.24 9.87 -4.46
N PHE A 281 -8.49 8.80 -4.69
CA PHE A 281 -7.08 8.73 -4.34
C PHE A 281 -6.19 9.36 -5.42
N SER A 282 -6.53 9.23 -6.71
CA SER A 282 -5.79 9.89 -7.81
C SER A 282 -5.87 11.41 -7.70
N PHE A 283 -7.04 11.93 -7.34
CA PHE A 283 -7.21 13.36 -7.10
C PHE A 283 -6.34 13.86 -5.94
N THR A 284 -6.32 13.11 -4.86
CA THR A 284 -5.65 13.51 -3.62
C THR A 284 -4.12 13.44 -3.70
N LEU A 285 -3.56 12.42 -4.34
CA LEU A 285 -2.11 12.18 -4.29
C LEU A 285 -1.38 12.51 -5.59
N VAL A 286 -2.03 12.50 -6.76
CA VAL A 286 -1.35 12.84 -8.02
C VAL A 286 -1.61 14.29 -8.38
N LEU A 287 -2.88 14.70 -8.44
CA LEU A 287 -3.22 16.07 -8.84
C LEU A 287 -2.73 17.08 -7.81
N MET A 288 -2.96 16.85 -6.52
CA MET A 288 -2.63 17.83 -5.47
C MET A 288 -1.13 18.19 -5.40
N PRO A 289 -0.18 17.24 -5.38
CA PRO A 289 1.25 17.56 -5.38
C PRO A 289 1.75 18.14 -6.70
N ILE A 290 1.17 17.76 -7.85
CA ILE A 290 1.47 18.38 -9.14
C ILE A 290 1.03 19.85 -9.13
N PHE A 291 -0.20 20.12 -8.68
CA PHE A 291 -0.70 21.48 -8.50
C PHE A 291 0.16 22.28 -7.54
N ALA A 292 0.61 21.70 -6.43
CA ALA A 292 1.52 22.36 -5.48
C ALA A 292 2.86 22.75 -6.12
N VAL A 293 3.43 21.87 -6.94
CA VAL A 293 4.67 22.17 -7.65
C VAL A 293 4.45 23.24 -8.73
N LEU A 294 3.33 23.20 -9.43
CA LEU A 294 2.97 24.21 -10.44
C LEU A 294 2.77 25.59 -9.80
N THR A 295 1.99 25.69 -8.72
CA THR A 295 1.75 26.96 -8.03
C THR A 295 3.03 27.53 -7.43
N PHE A 296 3.90 26.68 -6.87
CA PHE A 296 5.19 27.13 -6.35
C PHE A 296 6.14 27.59 -7.45
N ARG A 297 6.20 26.90 -8.60
CA ARG A 297 6.98 27.35 -9.76
C ARG A 297 6.45 28.64 -10.35
N LEU A 298 5.13 28.80 -10.45
CA LEU A 298 4.51 30.03 -10.92
C LEU A 298 4.79 31.19 -9.97
N LYS A 299 4.70 30.98 -8.64
CA LYS A 299 5.10 31.99 -7.65
C LYS A 299 6.58 32.39 -7.77
N LYS A 300 7.47 31.44 -8.09
CA LYS A 300 8.90 31.74 -8.30
C LYS A 300 9.19 32.47 -9.63
N VAL A 301 8.35 32.27 -10.65
CA VAL A 301 8.49 32.93 -11.96
C VAL A 301 7.84 34.33 -11.95
N PHE A 302 6.71 34.51 -11.27
CA PHE A 302 5.98 35.78 -11.20
C PHE A 302 6.30 36.62 -9.95
N GLY A 303 6.85 36.01 -8.91
CA GLY A 303 7.28 36.68 -7.68
C GLY A 303 8.81 36.73 -7.61
N SER A 304 9.41 37.67 -8.32
CA SER A 304 10.76 38.14 -8.01
C SER A 304 10.67 39.13 -6.85
N GLN A 305 10.54 38.64 -5.61
CA GLN A 305 11.05 39.27 -4.38
C GLN A 305 11.38 38.17 -3.38
#